data_AF-A0A5S4FVU5-F1
#
_entry.id   AF-A0A5S4FVU5-F1
#
_cell.length_a   1.000
_cell.length_b   1.000
_cell.length_c   1.000
_cell.angle_alpha   90.00
_cell.angle_beta   90.00
_cell.angle_gamma   90.00
#
_symmetry.space_group_name_H-M   'P 1'
#
loop_
_entity.id
_entity.type
_entity.pdbx_description
1 polymer ?
#
loop_
_entity_poly.entity_id
_entity_poly.type
_entity_poly.pdbx_seq_one_letter_code
_entity_poly.pdbx_strand_id
1 'polypeptide(L)'
;MCGTARCSPPAIAPRSDTGLRRTAAQAHRELVSGSWRRLVYDNPDLSGKQIDRHAYTFCVLEALWAALRSKDVYAVGADKSGDPRAKLISGALWSVCAPSILTALGLEADPDTHLRKLAVDLDEAYRGLADGLEANPAITIKGGKLNLAKLEAAPLPQAYEAVHQAAKAMLPRIDYPELLLEVHGHTGMFDAFEHISGSTPRRADLDISLAALMVARSCNVGLKPVVKPGDPALGPHRLIGVEKGCFQHEGMGAASGRLIARKADIDVAREDWGGGLVASADGLRFVVPVRSLYGRPNPHYFGQSKRSKGATWLAVVSVRVRAGRGRSRAEPSPTIASTPARGSAAGRRRTVAYRRRG
;
A
#
# COMPACT_ATOMS: atom_id res chain seq x y z
N MET A 1 -6.19 -22.71 -56.33
CA MET A 1 -6.03 -21.48 -55.52
C MET A 1 -6.55 -21.74 -54.11
N CYS A 2 -5.70 -21.43 -53.12
CA CYS A 2 -5.92 -21.36 -51.67
C CYS A 2 -6.66 -22.51 -50.96
N GLY A 3 -5.88 -23.52 -50.55
CA GLY A 3 -6.19 -24.37 -49.42
C GLY A 3 -5.99 -23.62 -48.09
N THR A 4 -7.00 -23.64 -47.24
CA THR A 4 -6.92 -23.12 -45.87
C THR A 4 -6.38 -24.21 -44.95
N ALA A 5 -5.04 -24.24 -44.83
CA ALA A 5 -4.35 -25.01 -43.80
C ALA A 5 -4.78 -24.49 -42.43
N ARG A 6 -5.52 -25.30 -41.67
CA ARG A 6 -5.69 -25.11 -40.23
C ARG A 6 -4.34 -25.39 -39.58
N CYS A 7 -3.63 -24.35 -39.17
CA CYS A 7 -2.50 -24.47 -38.25
C CYS A 7 -3.03 -24.95 -36.89
N SER A 8 -2.96 -26.25 -36.65
CA SER A 8 -2.99 -26.79 -35.29
C SER A 8 -1.78 -26.24 -34.51
N PRO A 9 -1.94 -25.78 -33.27
CA PRO A 9 -0.78 -25.43 -32.44
C PRO A 9 0.09 -26.68 -32.29
N PRO A 10 1.43 -26.56 -32.32
CA PRO A 10 2.29 -27.71 -32.15
C PRO A 10 2.00 -28.33 -30.78
N ALA A 11 1.61 -29.61 -30.80
CA ALA A 11 1.59 -30.41 -29.59
C ALA A 11 2.98 -30.35 -28.98
N ILE A 12 3.08 -29.81 -27.76
CA ILE A 12 4.30 -29.88 -26.98
C ILE A 12 4.50 -31.36 -26.67
N ALA A 13 5.36 -32.02 -27.45
CA ALA A 13 5.79 -33.38 -27.17
C ALA A 13 6.30 -33.45 -25.71
N PRO A 14 5.97 -34.48 -24.92
CA PRO A 14 6.59 -34.66 -23.62
C PRO A 14 8.09 -34.86 -23.85
N ARG A 15 8.88 -33.83 -23.54
CA ARG A 15 10.33 -33.91 -23.57
C ARG A 15 10.76 -34.84 -22.43
N SER A 16 11.07 -36.08 -22.79
CA SER A 16 11.76 -37.05 -21.97
C SER A 16 13.18 -36.54 -21.66
N ASP A 17 13.35 -35.91 -20.50
CA ASP A 17 14.48 -36.10 -19.56
C ASP A 17 14.37 -35.07 -18.40
N THR A 18 13.54 -35.35 -17.39
CA THR A 18 13.24 -34.42 -16.27
C THR A 18 13.96 -34.75 -14.96
N GLY A 19 14.74 -35.85 -14.93
CA GLY A 19 15.44 -36.28 -13.74
C GLY A 19 16.81 -35.62 -13.57
N LEU A 20 16.99 -34.82 -12.52
CA LEU A 20 18.34 -34.45 -12.08
C LEU A 20 18.90 -35.58 -11.19
N ARG A 21 20.22 -35.84 -11.23
CA ARG A 21 20.83 -36.81 -10.31
C ARG A 21 20.66 -36.33 -8.87
N ARG A 22 20.25 -37.23 -7.96
CA ARG A 22 20.05 -36.93 -6.53
C ARG A 22 21.23 -36.23 -5.87
N THR A 23 22.46 -36.50 -6.34
CA THR A 23 23.70 -35.90 -5.83
C THR A 23 23.72 -34.37 -5.90
N ALA A 24 23.10 -33.75 -6.91
CA ALA A 24 23.08 -32.29 -7.08
C ALA A 24 22.20 -31.57 -6.03
N ALA A 25 21.04 -32.14 -5.67
CA ALA A 25 20.22 -31.60 -4.59
C ALA A 25 20.71 -32.01 -3.20
N GLN A 26 21.46 -33.11 -3.09
CA GLN A 26 22.04 -33.53 -1.82
C GLN A 26 23.13 -32.58 -1.31
N ALA A 27 23.81 -31.84 -2.20
CA ALA A 27 24.75 -30.80 -1.81
C ALA A 27 24.08 -29.58 -1.14
N HIS A 28 22.77 -29.38 -1.37
CA HIS A 28 22.00 -28.26 -0.82
C HIS A 28 20.68 -28.73 -0.19
N ARG A 29 20.72 -29.82 0.59
CA ARG A 29 19.51 -30.37 1.26
C ARG A 29 18.80 -29.35 2.14
N GLU A 30 19.55 -28.38 2.67
CA GLU A 30 19.03 -27.30 3.51
C GLU A 30 18.04 -26.39 2.78
N LEU A 31 18.18 -26.24 1.46
CA LEU A 31 17.24 -25.46 0.64
C LEU A 31 15.89 -26.18 0.46
N VAL A 32 15.89 -27.52 0.50
CA VAL A 32 14.69 -28.34 0.28
C VAL A 32 14.08 -28.69 1.63
N SER A 33 13.33 -27.75 2.21
CA SER A 33 12.70 -27.89 3.53
C SER A 33 11.17 -28.04 3.44
N GLY A 34 10.57 -28.52 4.53
CA GLY A 34 9.11 -28.61 4.67
C GLY A 34 8.42 -29.39 3.55
N SER A 35 7.39 -28.79 2.95
CA SER A 35 6.55 -29.39 1.90
C SER A 35 7.30 -29.69 0.61
N TRP A 36 8.44 -29.03 0.35
CA TRP A 36 9.23 -29.27 -0.87
C TRP A 36 9.97 -30.60 -0.85
N ARG A 37 10.27 -31.18 0.32
CA ARG A 37 10.97 -32.48 0.39
C ARG A 37 10.21 -33.56 -0.36
N ARG A 38 8.90 -33.62 -0.18
CA ARG A 38 8.04 -34.58 -0.86
C ARG A 38 8.00 -34.34 -2.38
N LEU A 39 7.86 -33.08 -2.80
CA LEU A 39 7.76 -32.73 -4.22
C LEU A 39 9.06 -32.96 -4.98
N VAL A 40 10.22 -32.74 -4.33
CA VAL A 40 11.54 -32.90 -4.96
C VAL A 40 12.01 -34.35 -4.96
N TYR A 41 11.81 -35.08 -3.86
CA TYR A 41 12.40 -36.41 -3.67
C TYR A 41 11.44 -37.58 -3.90
N ASP A 42 10.12 -37.37 -3.77
CA ASP A 42 9.11 -38.45 -3.76
C ASP A 42 8.15 -38.35 -4.96
N ASN A 43 8.65 -37.92 -6.13
CA ASN A 43 7.87 -37.94 -7.37
C ASN A 43 7.73 -39.40 -7.86
N PRO A 44 6.51 -39.96 -7.96
CA PRO A 44 6.26 -41.35 -8.35
C PRO A 44 6.60 -41.65 -9.81
N ASP A 45 6.66 -40.65 -10.69
CA ASP A 45 6.94 -40.81 -12.12
C ASP A 45 8.46 -40.88 -12.42
N LEU A 46 9.30 -40.72 -11.40
CA LEU A 46 10.76 -40.71 -11.54
C LEU A 46 11.40 -41.92 -10.86
N SER A 47 12.50 -42.42 -11.43
CA SER A 47 13.28 -43.48 -10.80
C SER A 47 13.82 -43.04 -9.44
N GLY A 48 13.89 -43.93 -8.45
CA GLY A 48 14.25 -43.61 -7.06
C GLY A 48 15.67 -43.00 -6.84
N LYS A 49 16.47 -42.84 -7.91
CA LYS A 49 17.77 -42.16 -7.88
C LYS A 49 17.74 -40.74 -8.51
N GLN A 50 16.59 -40.30 -8.99
CA GLN A 50 16.40 -38.97 -9.60
C GLN A 50 15.54 -38.08 -8.69
N ILE A 51 15.68 -36.77 -8.87
CA ILE A 51 14.80 -35.77 -8.27
C ILE A 51 13.97 -35.11 -9.37
N ASP A 52 12.81 -34.60 -8.99
CA ASP A 52 12.02 -33.75 -9.87
C ASP A 52 12.71 -32.40 -10.07
N ARG A 53 13.24 -32.19 -11.28
CA ARG A 53 13.94 -30.96 -11.64
C ARG A 53 13.03 -29.74 -11.58
N HIS A 54 11.75 -29.86 -11.93
CA HIS A 54 10.82 -28.75 -11.92
C HIS A 54 10.50 -28.34 -10.48
N ALA A 55 10.16 -29.31 -9.63
CA ALA A 55 9.94 -29.06 -8.21
C ALA A 55 11.18 -28.46 -7.55
N TYR A 56 12.37 -28.98 -7.85
CA TYR A 56 13.62 -28.45 -7.33
C TYR A 56 13.87 -27.00 -7.81
N THR A 57 13.63 -26.72 -9.09
CA THR A 57 13.79 -25.37 -9.64
C THR A 57 12.85 -24.37 -8.96
N PHE A 58 11.58 -24.73 -8.75
CA PHE A 58 10.64 -23.86 -8.05
C PHE A 58 10.99 -23.68 -6.57
N CYS A 59 11.46 -24.73 -5.90
CA CYS A 59 11.98 -24.66 -4.53
C CYS A 59 13.13 -23.64 -4.42
N VAL A 60 14.10 -23.70 -5.35
CA VAL A 60 15.25 -22.77 -5.38
C VAL A 60 14.79 -21.34 -5.71
N LEU A 61 13.86 -21.16 -6.65
CA LEU A 61 13.33 -19.85 -7.00
C LEU A 61 12.56 -19.20 -5.84
N GLU A 62 11.79 -19.98 -5.09
CA GLU A 62 11.10 -19.50 -3.89
C GLU A 62 12.10 -19.09 -2.81
N ALA A 63 13.11 -19.91 -2.55
CA ALA A 63 14.17 -19.60 -1.59
C ALA A 63 14.93 -18.32 -1.98
N LEU A 64 15.32 -18.18 -3.25
CA LEU A 64 15.95 -16.97 -3.77
C LEU A 64 15.04 -15.74 -3.61
N TRP A 65 13.75 -15.88 -3.90
CA TRP A 65 12.80 -14.80 -3.75
C TRP A 65 12.62 -14.38 -2.28
N ALA A 66 12.58 -15.35 -1.36
CA ALA A 66 12.54 -15.08 0.07
C ALA A 66 13.80 -14.35 0.54
N ALA A 67 14.98 -14.81 0.13
CA ALA A 67 16.27 -14.20 0.46
C ALA A 67 16.42 -12.77 -0.13
N LEU A 68 15.93 -12.53 -1.35
CA LEU A 68 15.88 -11.18 -1.94
C LEU A 68 14.90 -10.25 -1.21
N ARG A 69 13.85 -10.81 -0.60
CA ARG A 69 12.87 -10.05 0.20
C ARG A 69 13.38 -9.71 1.60
N SER A 70 14.06 -10.65 2.26
CA SER A 70 14.72 -10.43 3.56
C SER A 70 15.99 -9.59 3.44
N LYS A 71 16.54 -9.44 2.23
CA LYS A 71 17.80 -8.74 1.93
C LYS A 71 19.05 -9.51 2.36
N ASP A 72 18.94 -10.82 2.55
CA ASP A 72 20.09 -11.71 2.81
C ASP A 72 20.96 -11.86 1.56
N VAL A 73 20.34 -11.78 0.37
CA VAL A 73 21.01 -11.70 -0.91
C VAL A 73 20.51 -10.50 -1.71
N TYR A 74 21.33 -10.02 -2.63
CA TYR A 74 20.97 -8.94 -3.54
C TYR A 74 21.43 -9.23 -4.97
N ALA A 75 20.76 -8.62 -5.94
CA ALA A 75 21.09 -8.70 -7.34
C ALA A 75 21.90 -7.47 -7.75
N VAL A 76 23.14 -7.68 -8.18
CA VAL A 76 24.02 -6.61 -8.67
C VAL A 76 23.35 -5.89 -9.84
N GLY A 77 23.32 -4.55 -9.79
CA GLY A 77 22.71 -3.70 -10.83
C GLY A 77 21.19 -3.59 -10.78
N ALA A 78 20.50 -4.22 -9.81
CA ALA A 78 19.05 -4.08 -9.66
C ALA A 78 18.68 -2.89 -8.74
N ASP A 79 17.65 -2.11 -9.08
CA ASP A 79 17.24 -0.97 -8.23
C ASP A 79 16.57 -1.39 -6.91
N LYS A 80 15.58 -2.29 -7.05
CA LYS A 80 14.72 -2.72 -5.93
C LYS A 80 15.34 -3.84 -5.12
N SER A 81 16.05 -4.74 -5.80
CA SER A 81 16.70 -5.91 -5.22
C SER A 81 18.22 -5.79 -5.17
N GLY A 82 18.77 -4.59 -5.41
CA GLY A 82 20.21 -4.34 -5.34
C GLY A 82 20.76 -4.24 -3.93
N ASP A 83 22.07 -4.01 -3.89
CA ASP A 83 22.84 -3.88 -2.65
C ASP A 83 22.24 -2.75 -1.80
N PRO A 84 21.69 -3.05 -0.60
CA PRO A 84 21.18 -2.01 0.28
C PRO A 84 22.27 -1.05 0.73
N ARG A 85 23.54 -1.49 0.79
CA ARG A 85 24.67 -0.69 1.24
C ARG A 85 25.06 0.39 0.23
N ALA A 86 24.78 0.18 -1.05
CA ALA A 86 25.04 1.16 -2.11
C ALA A 86 24.23 2.45 -1.95
N LYS A 87 23.18 2.45 -1.11
CA LYS A 87 22.35 3.63 -0.81
C LYS A 87 22.73 4.30 0.51
N LEU A 88 23.76 3.83 1.21
CA LEU A 88 24.25 4.46 2.43
C LEU A 88 24.99 5.75 2.11
N ILE A 89 25.03 6.65 3.09
CA ILE A 89 25.83 7.87 3.02
C ILE A 89 27.31 7.45 2.92
N SER A 90 28.04 8.02 1.96
CA SER A 90 29.46 7.72 1.81
C SER A 90 30.24 8.13 3.06
N GLY A 91 31.33 7.42 3.39
CA GLY A 91 32.10 7.70 4.60
C GLY A 91 32.59 9.15 4.71
N ALA A 92 32.97 9.75 3.58
CA ALA A 92 33.40 11.15 3.52
C ALA A 92 32.26 12.16 3.79
N LEU A 93 31.03 11.86 3.33
CA LEU A 93 29.86 12.70 3.65
C LEU A 93 29.37 12.44 5.08
N TRP A 94 29.49 11.20 5.56
CA TRP A 94 29.11 10.83 6.91
C TRP A 94 29.96 11.57 7.95
N SER A 95 31.28 11.64 7.78
CA SER A 95 32.15 12.36 8.73
C SER A 95 31.78 13.85 8.90
N VAL A 96 31.22 14.47 7.86
CA VAL A 96 30.76 15.87 7.89
C VAL A 96 29.35 15.99 8.48
N CYS A 97 28.42 15.13 8.07
CA CYS A 97 27.00 15.26 8.41
C CYS A 97 26.60 14.53 9.70
N ALA A 98 27.41 13.60 10.21
CA ALA A 98 27.07 12.73 11.34
C ALA A 98 26.58 13.49 12.57
N PRO A 99 27.26 14.55 13.08
CA PRO A 99 26.81 15.23 14.29
C PRO A 99 25.39 15.80 14.17
N SER A 100 25.08 16.39 13.02
CA SER A 100 23.76 16.98 12.73
C SER A 100 22.68 15.90 12.63
N ILE A 101 22.96 14.82 11.89
CA ILE A 101 22.02 13.71 11.71
C ILE A 101 21.74 13.00 13.04
N LEU A 102 22.80 12.69 13.81
CA LEU A 102 22.67 12.02 15.10
C LEU A 102 21.87 12.87 16.09
N THR A 103 22.13 14.18 16.15
CA THR A 103 21.36 15.10 17.00
C THR A 103 19.89 15.15 16.57
N ALA A 104 19.62 15.29 15.28
CA ALA A 104 18.26 15.35 14.75
C ALA A 104 17.47 14.05 14.98
N LEU A 105 18.14 12.90 14.99
CA LEU A 105 17.54 11.59 15.25
C LEU A 105 17.56 11.19 16.73
N GLY A 106 18.19 11.97 17.61
CA GLY A 106 18.40 11.62 19.02
C GLY A 106 19.21 10.33 19.20
N LEU A 107 20.15 10.07 18.30
CA LEU A 107 21.01 8.87 18.31
C LEU A 107 22.39 9.20 18.86
N GLU A 108 22.99 8.21 19.54
CA GLU A 108 24.36 8.31 20.04
C GLU A 108 25.39 8.13 18.92
N ALA A 109 26.56 8.74 19.07
CA ALA A 109 27.64 8.64 18.10
C ALA A 109 28.34 7.28 18.09
N ASP A 110 28.39 6.61 19.25
CA ASP A 110 28.93 5.26 19.36
C ASP A 110 27.81 4.22 19.12
N PRO A 111 27.88 3.45 18.02
CA PRO A 111 26.88 2.43 17.73
C PRO A 111 26.84 1.32 18.78
N ASP A 112 27.97 1.00 19.43
CA ASP A 112 28.02 -0.09 20.41
C ASP A 112 27.27 0.27 21.69
N THR A 113 27.27 1.54 22.08
CA THR A 113 26.45 2.02 23.21
C THR A 113 24.96 1.93 22.89
N HIS A 114 24.55 2.37 21.69
CA HIS A 114 23.16 2.26 21.25
C HIS A 114 22.68 0.80 21.15
N LEU A 115 23.49 -0.09 20.57
CA LEU A 115 23.16 -1.51 20.44
C LEU A 115 23.08 -2.21 21.80
N ARG A 116 23.98 -1.89 22.74
CA ARG A 116 23.90 -2.41 24.11
C ARG A 116 22.62 -1.98 24.81
N LYS A 117 22.23 -0.71 24.67
CA LYS A 117 20.95 -0.22 25.21
C LYS A 117 19.77 -1.01 24.65
N LEU A 118 19.69 -1.17 23.33
CA LEU A 118 18.64 -1.95 22.69
C LEU A 118 18.63 -3.42 23.13
N ALA A 119 19.81 -4.02 23.33
CA ALA A 119 19.92 -5.39 23.81
C ALA A 119 19.39 -5.53 25.24
N VAL A 120 19.71 -4.57 26.13
CA VAL A 120 19.17 -4.51 27.49
C VAL A 120 17.65 -4.31 27.46
N ASP A 121 17.15 -3.31 26.72
CA ASP A 121 15.72 -3.03 26.59
C ASP A 121 14.94 -4.27 26.11
N LEU A 122 15.51 -5.01 25.13
CA LEU A 122 14.92 -6.24 24.60
C LEU A 122 14.92 -7.39 25.61
N ASP A 123 16.04 -7.57 26.31
CA ASP A 123 16.21 -8.59 27.34
C ASP A 123 15.28 -8.35 28.54
N GLU A 124 15.18 -7.10 29.01
CA GLU A 124 14.21 -6.69 30.03
C GLU A 124 12.77 -6.92 29.59
N ALA A 125 12.42 -6.56 28.35
CA ALA A 125 11.09 -6.81 27.81
C ALA A 125 10.76 -8.31 27.74
N TYR A 126 11.73 -9.15 27.37
CA TYR A 126 11.55 -10.61 27.35
C TYR A 126 11.44 -11.21 28.74
N ARG A 127 12.24 -10.77 29.71
CA ARG A 127 12.09 -11.18 31.10
C ARG A 127 10.73 -10.77 31.65
N GLY A 128 10.33 -9.51 31.46
CA GLY A 128 9.01 -9.04 31.89
C GLY A 128 7.86 -9.81 31.25
N LEU A 129 7.98 -10.19 29.97
CA LEU A 129 7.01 -11.06 29.31
C LEU A 129 6.99 -12.47 29.90
N ALA A 130 8.16 -13.05 30.17
CA ALA A 130 8.29 -14.39 30.73
C ALA A 130 7.70 -14.46 32.15
N ASP A 131 8.01 -13.47 32.98
CA ASP A 131 7.51 -13.36 34.36
C ASP A 131 5.99 -13.17 34.39
N GLY A 132 5.44 -12.40 33.44
CA GLY A 132 4.01 -12.14 33.32
C GLY A 132 3.23 -13.21 32.56
N LEU A 133 3.89 -14.21 31.98
CA LEU A 133 3.28 -15.14 31.02
C LEU A 133 2.21 -16.02 31.67
N GLU A 134 2.52 -16.60 32.83
CA GLU A 134 1.60 -17.49 33.55
C GLU A 134 0.39 -16.74 34.12
N ALA A 135 0.59 -15.48 34.50
CA ALA A 135 -0.45 -14.63 35.06
C ALA A 135 -1.33 -13.95 33.99
N ASN A 136 -0.97 -14.01 32.71
CA ASN A 136 -1.67 -13.29 31.66
C ASN A 136 -2.78 -14.14 31.01
N PRO A 137 -4.07 -13.88 31.31
CA PRO A 137 -5.19 -14.66 30.77
C PRO A 137 -5.37 -14.47 29.26
N ALA A 138 -4.76 -13.43 28.67
CA ALA A 138 -4.82 -13.16 27.24
C ALA A 138 -3.78 -13.97 26.45
N ILE A 139 -2.94 -14.79 27.08
CA ILE A 139 -1.91 -15.56 26.40
C ILE A 139 -2.15 -17.06 26.56
N THR A 140 -2.06 -17.82 25.46
CA THR A 140 -2.11 -19.28 25.50
C THR A 140 -1.08 -19.88 24.56
N ILE A 141 -0.18 -20.71 25.10
CA ILE A 141 0.79 -21.44 24.28
C ILE A 141 0.21 -22.82 23.91
N LYS A 142 0.00 -23.07 22.62
CA LYS A 142 -0.44 -24.38 22.10
C LYS A 142 0.56 -24.88 21.07
N GLY A 143 1.15 -26.06 21.30
CA GLY A 143 2.11 -26.68 20.38
C GLY A 143 3.33 -25.81 20.09
N GLY A 144 3.84 -25.10 21.10
CA GLY A 144 4.98 -24.17 20.96
C GLY A 144 4.66 -22.85 20.26
N LYS A 145 3.38 -22.55 19.99
CA LYS A 145 2.95 -21.29 19.37
C LYS A 145 2.19 -20.42 20.36
N LEU A 146 2.60 -19.16 20.44
CA LEU A 146 1.93 -18.11 21.20
C LEU A 146 0.60 -17.75 20.53
N ASN A 147 -0.51 -17.91 21.24
CA ASN A 147 -1.83 -17.41 20.84
C ASN A 147 -2.23 -16.28 21.78
N LEU A 148 -2.58 -15.13 21.20
CA LEU A 148 -3.11 -13.99 21.94
C LEU A 148 -4.63 -14.03 21.85
N ALA A 149 -5.31 -13.88 22.99
CA ALA A 149 -6.73 -13.67 23.05
C ALA A 149 -7.08 -12.41 22.26
N LYS A 150 -8.24 -12.44 21.62
CA LYS A 150 -8.76 -11.28 20.91
C LYS A 150 -9.00 -10.17 21.94
N LEU A 151 -8.59 -8.94 21.63
CA LEU A 151 -9.06 -7.79 22.39
C LEU A 151 -10.57 -7.74 22.21
N GLU A 152 -11.30 -7.99 23.29
CA GLU A 152 -12.73 -7.75 23.32
C GLU A 152 -12.97 -6.24 23.29
N ALA A 153 -14.05 -5.83 22.62
CA ALA A 153 -14.44 -4.45 22.61
C ALA A 153 -14.73 -3.99 24.05
N ALA A 154 -14.27 -2.81 24.41
CA ALA A 154 -14.67 -2.20 25.67
C ALA A 154 -16.20 -2.12 25.73
N PRO A 155 -16.82 -2.31 26.92
CA PRO A 155 -18.26 -2.20 27.05
C PRO A 155 -18.70 -0.81 26.60
N LEU A 156 -19.74 -0.78 25.78
CA LEU A 156 -20.31 0.49 25.32
C LEU A 156 -20.91 1.24 26.51
N PRO A 157 -20.76 2.57 26.58
CA PRO A 157 -21.41 3.38 27.62
C PRO A 157 -22.92 3.16 27.64
N GLN A 158 -23.56 3.25 28.80
CA GLN A 158 -25.00 2.98 28.97
C GLN A 158 -25.89 3.82 28.02
N ALA A 159 -25.49 5.06 27.73
CA ALA A 159 -26.20 5.97 26.84
C ALA A 159 -25.89 5.78 25.34
N TYR A 160 -24.94 4.91 24.97
CA TYR A 160 -24.47 4.77 23.59
C TYR A 160 -25.61 4.46 22.63
N GLU A 161 -26.43 3.44 22.93
CA GLU A 161 -27.47 2.98 22.01
C GLU A 161 -28.51 4.08 21.77
N ALA A 162 -28.93 4.77 22.84
CA ALA A 162 -29.90 5.86 22.74
C ALA A 162 -29.37 7.02 21.88
N VAL A 163 -28.12 7.46 22.11
CA VAL A 163 -27.48 8.53 21.34
C VAL A 163 -27.23 8.09 19.90
N HIS A 164 -26.79 6.85 19.68
CA HIS A 164 -26.53 6.30 18.36
C HIS A 164 -27.80 6.26 17.52
N GLN A 165 -28.92 5.76 18.07
CA GLN A 165 -30.20 5.73 17.35
C GLN A 165 -30.76 7.13 17.10
N ALA A 166 -30.63 8.05 18.06
CA ALA A 166 -31.02 9.44 17.86
C ALA A 166 -30.24 10.10 16.72
N ALA A 167 -28.90 9.98 16.74
CA ALA A 167 -28.04 10.50 15.68
C ALA A 167 -28.36 9.85 14.32
N LYS A 168 -28.57 8.54 14.30
CA LYS A 168 -28.94 7.80 13.08
C LYS A 168 -30.30 8.23 12.52
N ALA A 169 -31.27 8.57 13.38
CA ALA A 169 -32.58 9.08 12.96
C ALA A 169 -32.49 10.49 12.36
N MET A 170 -31.47 11.28 12.73
CA MET A 170 -31.22 12.59 12.14
C MET A 170 -30.53 12.53 10.77
N LEU A 171 -29.91 11.40 10.41
CA LEU A 171 -29.23 11.26 9.12
C LEU A 171 -30.25 11.11 7.98
N PRO A 172 -30.14 11.93 6.92
CA PRO A 172 -31.02 11.80 5.76
C PRO A 172 -30.78 10.47 5.04
N ARG A 173 -31.85 9.90 4.47
CA ARG A 173 -31.74 8.77 3.55
C ARG A 173 -31.46 9.31 2.16
N ILE A 174 -30.22 9.17 1.71
CA ILE A 174 -29.75 9.63 0.41
C ILE A 174 -29.11 8.47 -0.35
N ASP A 175 -29.34 8.42 -1.66
CA ASP A 175 -28.70 7.43 -2.52
C ASP A 175 -27.22 7.79 -2.71
N TYR A 176 -26.34 6.78 -2.75
CA TYR A 176 -24.90 7.01 -2.82
C TYR A 176 -24.45 7.86 -4.03
N PRO A 177 -24.97 7.68 -5.26
CA PRO A 177 -24.64 8.56 -6.38
C PRO A 177 -25.07 10.02 -6.15
N GLU A 178 -26.21 10.24 -5.49
CA GLU A 178 -26.73 11.58 -5.18
C GLU A 178 -25.84 12.26 -4.13
N LEU A 179 -25.44 11.52 -3.10
CA LEU A 179 -24.48 12.00 -2.10
C LEU A 179 -23.16 12.44 -2.75
N LEU A 180 -22.66 11.70 -3.75
CA LEU A 180 -21.44 12.09 -4.46
C LEU A 180 -21.60 13.41 -5.23
N LEU A 181 -22.75 13.64 -5.85
CA LEU A 181 -23.05 14.88 -6.57
C LEU A 181 -23.27 16.06 -5.61
N GLU A 182 -23.94 15.84 -4.49
CA GLU A 182 -24.13 16.87 -3.45
C GLU A 182 -22.79 17.27 -2.82
N VAL A 183 -21.97 16.29 -2.43
CA VAL A 183 -20.61 16.55 -1.94
C VAL A 183 -19.76 17.25 -2.99
N HIS A 184 -19.91 16.89 -4.28
CA HIS A 184 -19.28 17.64 -5.35
C HIS A 184 -19.75 19.10 -5.41
N GLY A 185 -21.04 19.37 -5.30
CA GLY A 185 -21.57 20.74 -5.23
C GLY A 185 -20.96 21.57 -4.09
N HIS A 186 -20.67 20.95 -2.94
CA HIS A 186 -20.04 21.63 -1.81
C HIS A 186 -18.53 21.79 -1.89
N THR A 187 -17.84 20.96 -2.67
CA THR A 187 -16.36 20.86 -2.61
C THR A 187 -15.66 21.07 -3.94
N GLY A 188 -16.39 21.01 -5.06
CA GLY A 188 -15.80 20.94 -6.38
C GLY A 188 -14.92 19.69 -6.59
N MET A 189 -15.12 18.60 -5.85
CA MET A 189 -14.17 17.47 -5.89
C MET A 189 -13.94 16.89 -7.30
N PHE A 190 -14.96 16.90 -8.17
CA PHE A 190 -14.83 16.40 -9.54
C PHE A 190 -14.06 17.33 -10.48
N ASP A 191 -13.91 18.62 -10.18
CA ASP A 191 -13.11 19.53 -11.03
C ASP A 191 -11.61 19.26 -10.92
N ALA A 192 -11.19 18.45 -9.94
CA ALA A 192 -9.81 17.99 -9.83
C ALA A 192 -9.46 16.88 -10.85
N PHE A 193 -10.44 16.30 -11.54
CA PHE A 193 -10.25 15.24 -12.52
C PHE A 193 -10.01 15.82 -13.92
N GLU A 194 -8.75 16.15 -14.20
CA GLU A 194 -8.33 16.63 -15.50
C GLU A 194 -8.12 15.50 -16.52
N HIS A 195 -8.30 15.82 -17.80
CA HIS A 195 -8.00 14.85 -18.85
C HIS A 195 -6.48 14.67 -18.98
N ILE A 196 -6.03 13.44 -19.20
CA ILE A 196 -4.60 13.07 -19.29
C ILE A 196 -3.83 13.84 -20.38
N SER A 197 -4.54 14.31 -21.40
CA SER A 197 -3.94 15.15 -22.47
C SER A 197 -3.80 16.62 -22.08
N GLY A 198 -4.16 17.02 -20.86
CA GLY A 198 -4.20 18.42 -20.42
C GLY A 198 -5.31 19.24 -21.07
N SER A 199 -6.23 18.61 -21.82
CA SER A 199 -7.40 19.32 -22.32
C SER A 199 -8.39 19.52 -21.17
N THR A 200 -8.95 20.73 -21.05
CA THR A 200 -10.10 20.91 -20.15
C THR A 200 -11.22 20.00 -20.62
N PRO A 201 -11.68 19.03 -19.80
CA PRO A 201 -12.81 18.20 -20.16
C PRO A 201 -14.08 19.06 -20.01
N ARG A 202 -14.27 20.05 -20.90
CA ARG A 202 -15.54 20.79 -21.05
C ARG A 202 -16.57 19.91 -21.75
N ARG A 203 -16.79 18.73 -21.18
CA ARG A 203 -17.84 17.83 -21.61
C ARG A 203 -18.99 18.05 -20.64
N ALA A 204 -20.17 18.36 -21.16
CA ALA A 204 -21.39 18.40 -20.35
C ALA A 204 -21.49 17.12 -19.50
N ASP A 205 -22.00 17.29 -18.29
CA ASP A 205 -22.34 16.21 -17.35
C ASP A 205 -21.16 15.28 -17.00
N LEU A 206 -19.94 15.83 -16.92
CA LEU A 206 -18.74 15.07 -16.55
C LEU A 206 -18.81 14.58 -15.09
N ASP A 207 -19.33 15.41 -14.20
CA ASP A 207 -19.63 15.10 -12.81
C ASP A 207 -20.54 13.87 -12.68
N ILE A 208 -21.58 13.75 -13.52
CA ILE A 208 -22.46 12.57 -13.58
C ILE A 208 -21.67 11.32 -13.99
N SER A 209 -20.84 11.43 -15.04
CA SER A 209 -19.96 10.33 -15.46
C SER A 209 -18.97 9.92 -14.35
N LEU A 210 -18.37 10.89 -13.64
CA LEU A 210 -17.40 10.64 -12.58
C LEU A 210 -18.07 10.04 -11.33
N ALA A 211 -19.26 10.49 -10.96
CA ALA A 211 -20.06 9.90 -9.89
C ALA A 211 -20.39 8.43 -10.20
N ALA A 212 -20.84 8.12 -11.42
CA ALA A 212 -21.10 6.76 -11.86
C ALA A 212 -19.84 5.87 -11.80
N LEU A 213 -18.68 6.40 -12.22
CA LEU A 213 -17.40 5.68 -12.12
C LEU A 213 -16.98 5.46 -10.66
N MET A 214 -17.14 6.46 -9.80
CA MET A 214 -16.88 6.32 -8.36
C MET A 214 -17.74 5.22 -7.74
N VAL A 215 -19.04 5.17 -8.07
CA VAL A 215 -19.94 4.09 -7.61
C VAL A 215 -19.46 2.73 -8.11
N ALA A 216 -19.21 2.60 -9.42
CA ALA A 216 -18.75 1.36 -10.02
C ALA A 216 -17.45 0.81 -9.37
N ARG A 217 -16.53 1.73 -9.03
CA ARG A 217 -15.19 1.41 -8.51
C ARG A 217 -15.15 1.24 -6.99
N SER A 218 -15.93 2.01 -6.23
CA SER A 218 -15.99 1.89 -4.77
C SER A 218 -16.87 0.73 -4.31
N CYS A 219 -17.94 0.42 -5.04
CA CYS A 219 -18.85 -0.69 -4.73
C CYS A 219 -18.46 -2.02 -5.42
N ASN A 220 -17.42 -2.03 -6.26
CA ASN A 220 -16.93 -3.23 -6.95
C ASN A 220 -17.93 -3.93 -7.88
N VAL A 221 -18.87 -3.18 -8.42
CA VAL A 221 -19.97 -3.68 -9.25
C VAL A 221 -19.66 -3.63 -10.75
N GLY A 222 -18.57 -2.97 -11.15
CA GLY A 222 -18.19 -2.77 -12.55
C GLY A 222 -19.10 -1.77 -13.28
N LEU A 223 -18.89 -1.56 -14.59
CA LEU A 223 -19.61 -0.53 -15.34
C LEU A 223 -21.06 -0.91 -15.72
N LYS A 224 -21.37 -2.21 -15.84
CA LYS A 224 -22.69 -2.66 -16.32
C LYS A 224 -23.87 -2.07 -15.52
N PRO A 225 -23.84 -2.02 -14.18
CA PRO A 225 -24.98 -1.51 -13.40
C PRO A 225 -25.15 0.00 -13.45
N VAL A 226 -24.11 0.75 -13.85
CA VAL A 226 -24.13 2.22 -13.92
C VAL A 226 -24.31 2.74 -15.34
N VAL A 227 -24.35 1.85 -16.34
CA VAL A 227 -24.63 2.22 -17.73
C VAL A 227 -26.12 2.38 -17.93
N LYS A 228 -26.53 3.53 -18.46
CA LYS A 228 -27.93 3.82 -18.82
C LYS A 228 -28.02 4.11 -20.32
N PRO A 229 -28.58 3.19 -21.13
CA PRO A 229 -28.81 3.45 -22.55
C PRO A 229 -29.72 4.67 -22.74
N GLY A 230 -29.38 5.53 -23.71
CA GLY A 230 -30.14 6.77 -23.99
C GLY A 230 -29.70 8.01 -23.20
N ASP A 231 -28.85 7.84 -22.19
CA ASP A 231 -28.25 8.94 -21.44
C ASP A 231 -26.81 9.21 -21.95
N PRO A 232 -26.51 10.39 -22.52
CA PRO A 232 -25.18 10.70 -23.04
C PRO A 232 -24.07 10.66 -21.98
N ALA A 233 -24.37 10.98 -20.71
CA ALA A 233 -23.40 11.01 -19.62
C ALA A 233 -23.10 9.60 -19.07
N LEU A 234 -24.08 8.70 -19.15
CA LEU A 234 -24.01 7.32 -18.64
C LEU A 234 -23.88 6.26 -19.75
N GLY A 235 -23.59 6.69 -20.98
CA GLY A 235 -23.32 5.79 -22.09
C GLY A 235 -22.06 4.93 -21.87
N PRO A 236 -22.02 3.69 -22.36
CA PRO A 236 -20.89 2.78 -22.12
C PRO A 236 -19.57 3.33 -22.69
N HIS A 237 -19.58 3.87 -23.92
CA HIS A 237 -18.40 4.49 -24.52
C HIS A 237 -17.95 5.75 -23.77
N ARG A 238 -18.91 6.51 -23.23
CA ARG A 238 -18.63 7.70 -22.43
C ARG A 238 -17.89 7.33 -21.15
N LEU A 239 -18.42 6.39 -20.37
CA LEU A 239 -17.80 5.97 -19.11
C LEU A 239 -16.41 5.36 -19.32
N ILE A 240 -16.22 4.52 -20.34
CA ILE A 240 -14.90 3.96 -20.69
C ILE A 240 -13.92 5.08 -21.06
N GLY A 241 -14.37 6.09 -21.81
CA GLY A 241 -13.54 7.23 -22.20
C GLY A 241 -13.14 8.09 -21.00
N VAL A 242 -14.09 8.42 -20.11
CA VAL A 242 -13.82 9.21 -18.90
C VAL A 242 -12.92 8.45 -17.93
N GLU A 243 -13.13 7.15 -17.78
CA GLU A 243 -12.30 6.30 -16.93
C GLU A 243 -10.83 6.30 -17.37
N LYS A 244 -10.58 6.10 -18.68
CA LYS A 244 -9.21 6.12 -19.22
C LYS A 244 -8.60 7.51 -19.23
N GLY A 245 -9.44 8.52 -19.49
CA GLY A 245 -9.01 9.87 -19.78
C GLY A 245 -8.85 10.75 -18.54
N CYS A 246 -9.70 10.61 -17.52
CA CYS A 246 -9.80 11.54 -16.39
C CYS A 246 -9.61 10.86 -15.03
N PHE A 247 -9.94 9.57 -14.89
CA PHE A 247 -9.98 8.88 -13.59
C PHE A 247 -8.59 8.38 -13.14
N GLN A 248 -7.66 9.30 -12.86
CA GLN A 248 -6.29 8.95 -12.43
C GLN A 248 -6.03 9.18 -10.92
N HIS A 249 -4.86 8.73 -10.47
CA HIS A 249 -4.47 8.83 -9.06
C HIS A 249 -4.22 10.27 -8.61
N GLU A 250 -3.67 11.10 -9.50
CA GLU A 250 -3.42 12.51 -9.29
C GLU A 250 -4.73 13.26 -9.01
N GLY A 251 -5.75 13.03 -9.86
CA GLY A 251 -7.10 13.56 -9.67
C GLY A 251 -7.74 13.09 -8.36
N MET A 252 -7.60 11.81 -8.00
CA MET A 252 -8.07 11.29 -6.70
C MET A 252 -7.38 11.96 -5.51
N GLY A 253 -6.07 12.17 -5.59
CA GLY A 253 -5.29 12.84 -4.56
C GLY A 253 -5.72 14.29 -4.37
N ALA A 254 -5.87 15.02 -5.48
CA ALA A 254 -6.35 16.40 -5.47
C ALA A 254 -7.80 16.52 -4.98
N ALA A 255 -8.69 15.63 -5.42
CA ALA A 255 -10.08 15.56 -4.95
C ALA A 255 -10.16 15.29 -3.44
N SER A 256 -9.36 14.35 -2.93
CA SER A 256 -9.24 14.09 -1.49
C SER A 256 -8.77 15.34 -0.73
N GLY A 257 -7.80 16.08 -1.28
CA GLY A 257 -7.36 17.36 -0.72
C GLY A 257 -8.50 18.38 -0.58
N ARG A 258 -9.36 18.49 -1.59
CA ARG A 258 -10.56 19.38 -1.54
C ARG A 258 -11.56 18.94 -0.46
N LEU A 259 -11.79 17.62 -0.32
CA LEU A 259 -12.65 17.09 0.74
C LEU A 259 -12.10 17.40 2.14
N ILE A 260 -10.79 17.21 2.34
CA ILE A 260 -10.12 17.50 3.62
C ILE A 260 -10.18 18.99 3.93
N ALA A 261 -9.93 19.85 2.94
CA ALA A 261 -10.03 21.29 3.10
C ALA A 261 -11.44 21.71 3.52
N ARG A 262 -12.49 21.23 2.83
CA ARG A 262 -13.87 21.52 3.22
C ARG A 262 -14.24 20.99 4.61
N LYS A 263 -13.74 19.81 4.97
CA LYS A 263 -13.97 19.24 6.31
C LYS A 263 -13.42 20.14 7.42
N ALA A 264 -12.32 20.85 7.18
CA ALA A 264 -11.73 21.77 8.15
C ALA A 264 -12.63 22.98 8.47
N ASP A 265 -13.60 23.30 7.59
CA ASP A 265 -14.58 24.36 7.81
C ASP A 265 -15.80 23.92 8.64
N ILE A 266 -15.93 22.62 8.96
CA ILE A 266 -17.06 22.10 9.74
C ILE A 266 -16.73 22.26 11.23
N ASP A 267 -17.51 23.04 11.96
CA ASP A 267 -17.24 23.40 13.36
C ASP A 267 -16.99 22.18 14.25
N VAL A 268 -17.85 21.16 14.19
CA VAL A 268 -17.67 19.91 14.94
C VAL A 268 -16.36 19.20 14.57
N ALA A 269 -15.95 19.24 13.29
CA ALA A 269 -14.71 18.62 12.86
C ALA A 269 -13.47 19.40 13.33
N ARG A 270 -13.57 20.74 13.38
CA ARG A 270 -12.49 21.65 13.79
C ARG A 270 -12.32 21.71 15.31
N GLU A 271 -13.42 21.75 16.04
CA GLU A 271 -13.45 22.03 17.49
C GLU A 271 -13.51 20.75 18.33
N ASP A 272 -14.34 19.78 17.95
CA ASP A 272 -14.61 18.60 18.79
C ASP A 272 -13.81 17.35 18.38
N TRP A 273 -13.62 17.12 17.08
CA TRP A 273 -12.97 15.88 16.58
C TRP A 273 -11.44 15.99 16.44
N GLY A 274 -10.88 17.16 16.75
CA GLY A 274 -9.44 17.39 16.90
C GLY A 274 -8.74 18.01 15.68
N GLY A 275 -7.75 18.86 15.95
CA GLY A 275 -7.03 19.68 14.96
C GLY A 275 -5.99 18.95 14.10
N GLY A 276 -6.17 17.65 13.79
CA GLY A 276 -5.29 16.89 12.89
C GLY A 276 -3.98 16.36 13.49
N LEU A 277 -3.79 16.48 14.81
CA LEU A 277 -2.60 15.99 15.53
C LEU A 277 -2.66 14.49 15.87
N VAL A 278 -3.86 13.90 15.88
CA VAL A 278 -4.09 12.49 16.19
C VAL A 278 -4.82 11.84 15.03
N ALA A 279 -4.21 10.82 14.43
CA ALA A 279 -4.85 10.00 13.42
C ALA A 279 -5.22 8.65 14.05
N SER A 280 -6.52 8.38 14.21
CA SER A 280 -6.98 7.01 14.48
C SER A 280 -7.05 6.26 13.16
N ALA A 281 -6.05 5.41 12.91
CA ALA A 281 -6.05 4.50 11.78
C ALA A 281 -6.58 3.14 12.24
N ASP A 282 -7.90 3.00 12.31
CA ASP A 282 -8.51 1.68 12.51
C ASP A 282 -8.23 0.81 11.29
N GLY A 283 -7.34 -0.16 11.48
CA GLY A 283 -7.09 -1.20 10.50
C GLY A 283 -8.32 -2.09 10.39
N LEU A 284 -9.19 -1.82 9.42
CA LEU A 284 -10.33 -2.68 9.11
C LEU A 284 -9.78 -4.06 8.69
N ARG A 285 -9.83 -5.02 9.61
CA ARG A 285 -9.37 -6.39 9.38
C ARG A 285 -10.50 -7.15 8.69
N PHE A 286 -10.49 -7.15 7.37
CA PHE A 286 -11.43 -7.96 6.60
C PHE A 286 -11.08 -9.43 6.81
N VAL A 287 -11.90 -10.13 7.60
CA VAL A 287 -11.85 -11.59 7.66
C VAL A 287 -12.45 -12.06 6.35
N VAL A 288 -11.61 -12.54 5.43
CA VAL A 288 -12.09 -13.23 4.24
C VAL A 288 -12.81 -14.48 4.74
N PRO A 289 -14.14 -14.60 4.57
CA PRO A 289 -14.86 -15.76 5.05
C PRO A 289 -14.28 -17.03 4.40
N VAL A 290 -14.34 -18.12 5.16
CA VAL A 290 -13.86 -19.46 4.82
C VAL A 290 -14.25 -19.80 3.37
N ARG A 291 -13.32 -20.39 2.60
CA ARG A 291 -13.55 -20.85 1.22
C ARG A 291 -14.89 -21.60 1.13
N SER A 292 -15.92 -20.96 0.57
CA SER A 292 -17.16 -21.63 0.22
C SER A 292 -17.03 -22.25 -1.17
N LEU A 293 -17.72 -23.36 -1.42
CA LEU A 293 -17.70 -24.04 -2.73
C LEU A 293 -18.11 -23.10 -3.89
N TYR A 294 -18.88 -22.06 -3.59
CA TYR A 294 -19.39 -21.06 -4.54
C TYR A 294 -18.61 -19.73 -4.54
N GLY A 295 -17.63 -19.57 -3.66
CA GLY A 295 -16.82 -18.36 -3.58
C GLY A 295 -15.87 -18.25 -4.77
N ARG A 296 -16.09 -17.28 -5.66
CA ARG A 296 -15.20 -16.99 -6.80
C ARG A 296 -14.43 -15.68 -6.55
N PRO A 297 -13.14 -15.61 -6.90
CA PRO A 297 -12.40 -14.36 -6.89
C PRO A 297 -13.10 -13.32 -7.78
N ASN A 298 -13.24 -12.09 -7.29
CA ASN A 298 -13.83 -11.01 -8.08
C ASN A 298 -12.96 -10.77 -9.34
N PRO A 299 -13.48 -10.99 -10.56
CA PRO A 299 -12.72 -10.82 -11.80
C PRO A 299 -12.16 -9.41 -12.01
N HIS A 300 -12.68 -8.40 -11.31
CA HIS A 300 -12.19 -7.03 -11.37
C HIS A 300 -10.80 -6.88 -10.73
N TYR A 301 -10.57 -7.56 -9.61
CA TYR A 301 -9.28 -7.56 -8.90
C TYR A 301 -8.39 -8.76 -9.28
N PHE A 302 -9.02 -9.85 -9.71
CA PHE A 302 -8.37 -11.14 -9.95
C PHE A 302 -8.49 -11.61 -11.41
N GLY A 303 -8.77 -10.69 -12.34
CA GLY A 303 -9.18 -10.97 -13.73
C GLY A 303 -8.39 -12.01 -14.51
N GLN A 304 -9.03 -12.50 -15.57
CA GLN A 304 -8.78 -13.69 -16.41
C GLN A 304 -7.37 -13.87 -17.01
N SER A 305 -6.40 -13.03 -16.70
CA SER A 305 -4.98 -13.29 -16.96
C SER A 305 -4.34 -13.87 -15.70
N LYS A 306 -3.55 -14.93 -15.86
CA LYS A 306 -2.93 -15.76 -14.81
C LYS A 306 -1.99 -15.06 -13.80
N ARG A 307 -2.07 -13.73 -13.61
CA ARG A 307 -1.24 -13.00 -12.64
C ARG A 307 -1.99 -11.80 -12.07
N SER A 308 -2.66 -11.99 -10.94
CA SER A 308 -3.08 -10.89 -10.07
C SER A 308 -2.49 -11.12 -8.68
N LYS A 309 -1.45 -10.34 -8.36
CA LYS A 309 -0.97 -10.16 -7.00
C LYS A 309 -2.04 -9.34 -6.27
N GLY A 310 -2.84 -9.98 -5.43
CA GLY A 310 -3.70 -9.25 -4.50
C GLY A 310 -2.82 -8.34 -3.64
N ALA A 311 -3.08 -7.04 -3.68
CA ALA A 311 -2.48 -6.10 -2.74
C ALA A 311 -3.45 -5.97 -1.57
N THR A 312 -3.13 -6.62 -0.45
CA THR A 312 -3.78 -6.30 0.83
C THR A 312 -3.51 -4.82 1.13
N TRP A 313 -4.49 -4.07 1.63
CA TRP A 313 -4.32 -2.66 2.04
C TRP A 313 -3.08 -2.45 2.92
N LEU A 314 -2.80 -3.44 3.79
CA LEU A 314 -1.57 -3.50 4.60
C LEU A 314 -0.28 -3.53 3.76
N ALA A 315 -0.25 -4.20 2.61
CA ALA A 315 0.90 -4.27 1.72
C ALA A 315 1.14 -2.95 0.96
N VAL A 316 0.08 -2.19 0.67
CA VAL A 316 0.19 -0.85 0.06
C VAL A 316 0.70 0.17 1.07
N VAL A 317 0.16 0.14 2.30
CA VAL A 317 0.56 1.06 3.38
C VAL A 317 1.99 0.76 3.87
N SER A 318 2.35 -0.51 4.09
CA SER A 318 3.69 -0.88 4.58
C SER A 318 4.81 -0.59 3.55
N VAL A 319 4.52 -0.67 2.25
CA VAL A 319 5.49 -0.29 1.20
C VAL A 319 5.67 1.23 1.13
N ARG A 320 4.60 2.02 1.35
CA ARG A 320 4.68 3.49 1.36
C ARG A 320 5.33 4.03 2.64
N VAL A 321 5.11 3.42 3.80
CA VAL A 321 5.77 3.81 5.07
C VAL A 321 7.27 3.47 5.04
N ARG A 322 7.68 2.35 4.41
CA ARG A 322 9.11 2.03 4.22
C ARG A 322 9.80 2.90 3.16
N ALA A 323 9.09 3.34 2.12
CA ALA A 323 9.64 4.24 1.10
C ALA A 323 9.57 5.74 1.50
N GLY A 324 8.68 6.11 2.41
CA GLY A 324 8.38 7.50 2.81
C GLY A 324 9.29 8.07 3.90
N ARG A 325 10.11 7.26 4.59
CA ARG A 325 11.13 7.77 5.53
C ARG A 325 12.32 8.48 4.86
N GLY A 326 12.31 8.61 3.52
CA GLY A 326 13.41 9.23 2.77
C GLY A 326 13.13 10.61 2.14
N ARG A 327 11.91 11.16 2.23
CA ARG A 327 11.61 12.51 1.71
C ARG A 327 10.50 13.21 2.50
N SER A 328 10.85 13.75 3.66
CA SER A 328 10.13 14.89 4.25
C SER A 328 11.04 16.11 4.14
N ARG A 329 11.07 16.74 2.96
CA ARG A 329 11.38 18.17 2.89
C ARG A 329 10.10 18.86 3.38
N ALA A 330 10.09 19.27 4.64
CA ALA A 330 9.16 20.29 5.09
C ALA A 330 9.51 21.57 4.32
N GLU A 331 8.68 21.96 3.36
CA GLU A 331 8.65 23.35 2.94
C GLU A 331 7.90 24.13 4.03
N PRO A 332 8.47 25.24 4.54
CA PRO A 332 7.79 26.05 5.54
C PRO A 332 6.58 26.74 4.88
N SER A 333 5.39 26.53 5.44
CA SER A 333 4.22 27.36 5.14
C SER A 333 4.51 28.84 5.49
N PRO A 334 3.98 29.80 4.71
CA PRO A 334 4.29 31.21 4.90
C PRO A 334 3.76 31.71 6.22
N THR A 335 4.67 32.23 7.05
CA THR A 335 4.40 32.93 8.30
C THR A 335 3.39 34.05 8.08
N ILE A 336 2.27 34.00 8.80
CA ILE A 336 1.35 35.12 8.96
C ILE A 336 2.14 36.26 9.60
N ALA A 337 2.35 37.33 8.84
CA ALA A 337 3.06 38.52 9.28
C ALA A 337 2.27 39.22 10.40
N SER A 338 2.76 39.10 11.63
CA SER A 338 2.45 40.04 12.71
C SER A 338 2.98 41.41 12.33
N THR A 339 2.10 42.40 12.28
CA THR A 339 2.42 43.82 12.14
C THR A 339 3.31 44.30 13.29
N PRO A 340 4.32 45.15 13.01
CA PRO A 340 4.63 46.22 13.93
C PRO A 340 4.64 47.59 13.24
N ALA A 341 4.35 48.59 14.05
CA ALA A 341 4.13 49.97 13.70
C ALA A 341 5.39 50.71 13.20
N ARG A 342 5.14 51.71 12.34
CA ARG A 342 5.83 53.00 12.10
C ARG A 342 7.35 53.11 12.39
N GLY A 343 8.11 53.49 11.35
CA GLY A 343 9.43 54.11 11.52
C GLY A 343 10.18 54.41 10.22
N SER A 344 9.99 55.62 9.67
CA SER A 344 10.97 56.51 9.01
C SER A 344 12.14 55.95 8.15
N ALA A 345 12.08 56.31 6.87
CA ALA A 345 13.14 56.93 6.04
C ALA A 345 14.36 56.16 5.48
N ALA A 346 14.74 56.65 4.30
CA ALA A 346 16.03 56.59 3.61
C ALA A 346 16.30 55.37 2.71
N GLY A 347 16.38 55.66 1.40
CA GLY A 347 16.65 54.69 0.36
C GLY A 347 18.13 54.37 0.16
N ARG A 348 18.38 53.36 -0.68
CA ARG A 348 19.54 53.28 -1.58
C ARG A 348 19.30 52.15 -2.59
N ARG A 349 19.30 52.54 -3.87
CA ARG A 349 19.49 51.65 -5.02
C ARG A 349 20.88 51.01 -4.92
N ARG A 350 21.02 49.71 -5.18
CA ARG A 350 22.17 49.16 -5.91
C ARG A 350 21.79 47.93 -6.73
N THR A 351 22.42 47.92 -7.88
CA THR A 351 22.31 47.12 -9.08
C THR A 351 23.26 45.90 -9.05
N VAL A 352 22.86 44.84 -9.77
CA VAL A 352 23.68 43.94 -10.62
C VAL A 352 24.74 43.04 -9.95
N ALA A 353 24.63 41.72 -10.17
CA ALA A 353 25.59 40.96 -11.01
C ALA A 353 25.39 39.44 -10.88
N TYR A 354 25.10 38.80 -12.02
CA TYR A 354 25.25 37.37 -12.26
C TYR A 354 26.74 37.07 -12.51
N ARG A 355 27.33 36.05 -11.89
CA ARG A 355 28.65 35.54 -12.28
C ARG A 355 28.65 34.02 -12.45
N ARG A 356 29.09 33.59 -13.63
CA ARG A 356 29.34 32.22 -14.09
C ARG A 356 30.55 31.58 -13.39
N ARG A 357 30.43 30.26 -13.20
CA ARG A 357 31.40 29.14 -13.27
C ARG A 357 32.75 29.24 -12.54
N GLY A 358 32.99 28.22 -11.72
CA GLY A 358 34.22 27.42 -11.71
C GLY A 358 33.80 25.97 -11.81
#